data_AF-R9MET8-F1
#
_entry.id   AF-R9MET8-F1
#
_cell.length_a   1.000
_cell.length_b   1.000
_cell.length_c   1.000
_cell.angle_alpha   90.00
_cell.angle_beta   90.00
_cell.angle_gamma   90.00
#
_symmetry.space_group_name_H-M   'P 1'
#
loop_
_entity.id
_entity.type
_entity.pdbx_description
1 polymer ?
#
loop_
_entity_poly.entity_id
_entity_poly.type
_entity_poly.pdbx_seq_one_letter_code
_entity_poly.pdbx_strand_id
1 'polypeptide(L)'
;MMKKKIFSIFMAAALCISAIVPCAESKAADTQEEIEAESLTPNLNYTFTSIDGTKVSTSAGSSKATVLIFGRTTCGYTKRTVQSISESTWVQNPGIRTIFAEMDWATKGETETFAQNYGCPSVTFCYDAEYGTIVEALQRYVSINSSTSGGTFALPVIVLIDSKNMIQKITTGPKTETEIFTEINRFIDDGSSDSTNSSNSTPNTSDTQPDAPKVGSSVTDTQTKSVCKVTSSGSSGCSVEYVKPSSKKCTSAKVPASVTVNGKAYAVTSIAPNAFKGNKKLKSVTIEKNIKKIGKNTFYGCKNLKKIVIRSKNLSKKSVGKNAFKGINSKAVIKAPKNKVKSYKTLFKTKGMSKKVKVKKI
;
A
#
# COMPACT_ATOMS: atom_id res chain seq x y z
N MET A 1 19.55 61.68 -16.65
CA MET A 1 19.08 62.42 -17.83
C MET A 1 17.67 61.95 -18.19
N MET A 2 16.67 62.85 -18.14
CA MET A 2 15.30 62.59 -18.60
C MET A 2 15.13 62.94 -20.09
N LYS A 3 14.24 62.24 -20.81
CA LYS A 3 13.51 62.64 -22.05
C LYS A 3 12.72 61.40 -22.57
N LYS A 4 11.54 61.48 -23.21
CA LYS A 4 10.39 62.41 -23.20
C LYS A 4 9.29 61.82 -24.14
N LYS A 5 8.05 62.37 -24.10
CA LYS A 5 6.81 62.08 -24.89
C LYS A 5 5.85 61.11 -24.18
N ILE A 6 4.65 61.46 -23.72
CA ILE A 6 3.63 62.51 -24.05
C ILE A 6 2.84 62.24 -25.34
N PHE A 7 1.58 61.82 -25.17
CA PHE A 7 0.40 62.22 -25.96
C PHE A 7 -0.91 61.96 -25.16
N SER A 8 -2.07 62.43 -25.61
CA SER A 8 -2.67 63.64 -25.00
C SER A 8 -4.19 63.80 -25.24
N ILE A 9 -4.97 63.94 -24.14
CA ILE A 9 -6.28 64.65 -24.02
C ILE A 9 -7.54 64.10 -24.73
N PHE A 10 -8.63 63.96 -23.95
CA PHE A 10 -10.02 64.47 -24.13
C PHE A 10 -10.88 63.77 -23.03
N MET A 11 -11.42 64.37 -21.95
CA MET A 11 -12.09 65.65 -21.66
C MET A 11 -13.59 65.68 -22.06
N ALA A 12 -14.48 65.36 -21.11
CA ALA A 12 -15.87 65.84 -21.03
C ALA A 12 -16.45 65.60 -19.61
N ALA A 13 -17.07 66.62 -19.02
CA ALA A 13 -17.95 66.54 -17.83
C ALA A 13 -19.44 66.55 -18.31
N ALA A 14 -20.52 66.61 -17.53
CA ALA A 14 -20.79 66.75 -16.09
C ALA A 14 -22.24 66.26 -15.82
N LEU A 15 -22.64 66.08 -14.55
CA LEU A 15 -23.81 66.76 -13.92
C LEU A 15 -24.19 66.13 -12.57
N CYS A 16 -24.38 66.99 -11.57
CA CYS A 16 -24.97 66.65 -10.27
C CYS A 16 -26.51 66.68 -10.32
N ILE A 17 -27.17 65.99 -9.39
CA ILE A 17 -28.32 66.50 -8.63
C ILE A 17 -28.38 65.73 -7.30
N SER A 18 -28.74 66.43 -6.22
CA SER A 18 -28.77 65.93 -4.84
C SER A 18 -30.20 65.63 -4.37
N ALA A 19 -30.33 64.63 -3.50
CA ALA A 19 -31.47 64.46 -2.58
C ALA A 19 -30.98 63.78 -1.29
N ILE A 20 -31.56 64.15 -0.14
CA ILE A 20 -31.14 63.70 1.20
C ILE A 20 -32.39 63.29 2.01
N VAL A 21 -32.21 62.40 3.01
CA VAL A 21 -33.13 62.09 4.15
C VAL A 21 -34.26 61.07 3.84
N PRO A 22 -34.67 60.14 4.76
CA PRO A 22 -34.10 59.73 6.06
C PRO A 22 -33.76 58.22 6.19
N CYS A 23 -33.23 57.86 7.37
CA CYS A 23 -33.06 56.51 7.91
C CYS A 23 -34.35 55.66 7.93
N ALA A 24 -34.22 54.35 7.70
CA ALA A 24 -35.18 53.33 8.10
C ALA A 24 -34.43 52.06 8.57
N GLU A 25 -34.85 51.49 9.71
CA GLU A 25 -34.16 50.37 10.36
C GLU A 25 -34.40 49.00 9.70
N SER A 26 -33.41 48.13 9.86
CA SER A 26 -33.54 46.68 9.92
C SER A 26 -34.22 45.95 8.75
N LYS A 27 -33.38 45.26 7.97
CA LYS A 27 -33.55 43.81 7.78
C LYS A 27 -32.17 43.21 7.59
N ALA A 28 -31.83 42.21 8.40
CA ALA A 28 -30.66 41.39 8.16
C ALA A 28 -30.87 40.64 6.84
N ALA A 29 -30.19 41.08 5.79
CA ALA A 29 -30.03 40.29 4.59
C ALA A 29 -28.94 39.26 4.89
N ASP A 30 -29.37 38.01 5.01
CA ASP A 30 -28.51 36.85 5.19
C ASP A 30 -27.67 36.65 3.90
N THR A 31 -26.53 37.36 3.82
CA THR A 31 -25.50 37.08 2.80
C THR A 31 -24.78 35.81 3.22
N GLN A 32 -25.45 34.70 2.96
CA GLN A 32 -24.87 33.38 2.97
C GLN A 32 -23.61 33.42 2.08
N GLU A 33 -22.44 33.13 2.65
CA GLU A 33 -21.20 33.02 1.89
C GLU A 33 -21.42 31.98 0.80
N GLU A 34 -21.48 32.42 -0.46
CA GLU A 34 -21.37 31.52 -1.60
C GLU A 34 -19.91 31.06 -1.63
N ILE A 35 -19.66 29.96 -0.92
CA ILE A 35 -18.37 29.27 -0.92
C ILE A 35 -18.10 28.85 -2.35
N GLU A 36 -17.28 29.62 -3.08
CA GLU A 36 -16.68 29.20 -4.33
C GLU A 36 -15.98 27.87 -4.06
N ALA A 37 -16.59 26.78 -4.51
CA ALA A 37 -16.03 25.45 -4.34
C ALA A 37 -14.71 25.41 -5.11
N GLU A 38 -13.58 25.36 -4.39
CA GLU A 38 -12.23 25.31 -4.97
C GLU A 38 -12.23 24.31 -6.12
N SER A 39 -12.07 24.81 -7.35
CA SER A 39 -12.16 23.94 -8.52
C SER A 39 -10.91 23.06 -8.55
N LEU A 40 -11.05 21.86 -7.99
CA LEU A 40 -9.95 20.90 -7.87
C LEU A 40 -9.32 20.63 -9.25
N THR A 41 -8.00 20.59 -9.29
CA THR A 41 -7.25 20.38 -10.55
C THR A 41 -7.25 18.90 -10.94
N PRO A 42 -7.65 18.51 -12.16
CA PRO A 42 -7.53 17.13 -12.63
C PRO A 42 -6.08 16.63 -12.58
N ASN A 43 -5.89 15.37 -12.17
CA ASN A 43 -4.58 14.76 -12.08
C ASN A 43 -4.00 14.40 -13.45
N LEU A 44 -2.69 14.62 -13.60
CA LEU A 44 -1.93 14.35 -14.82
C LEU A 44 -1.73 12.83 -15.01
N ASN A 45 -1.74 12.38 -16.27
CA ASN A 45 -1.57 10.97 -16.61
C ASN A 45 -0.23 10.72 -17.31
N TYR A 46 0.78 10.33 -16.53
CA TYR A 46 2.07 9.82 -16.98
C TYR A 46 2.16 8.32 -16.72
N THR A 47 3.01 7.61 -17.46
CA THR A 47 3.31 6.19 -17.21
C THR A 47 4.80 6.01 -16.92
N PHE A 48 5.12 5.60 -15.69
CA PHE A 48 6.50 5.33 -15.26
C PHE A 48 6.83 3.83 -15.37
N THR A 49 8.10 3.47 -15.16
CA THR A 49 8.54 2.07 -15.08
C THR A 49 9.01 1.76 -13.66
N SER A 50 8.41 0.75 -13.01
CA SER A 50 8.84 0.30 -11.69
C SER A 50 10.11 -0.54 -11.75
N ILE A 51 10.80 -0.66 -10.61
CA ILE A 51 11.98 -1.51 -10.46
C ILE A 51 11.74 -3.00 -10.76
N ASP A 52 10.50 -3.48 -10.81
CA ASP A 52 10.17 -4.83 -11.28
C ASP A 52 9.90 -4.92 -12.80
N GLY A 53 9.92 -3.79 -13.52
CA GLY A 53 9.64 -3.67 -14.95
C GLY A 53 8.17 -3.38 -15.30
N THR A 54 7.28 -3.28 -14.31
CA THR A 54 5.86 -2.97 -14.55
C THR A 54 5.69 -1.51 -15.02
N LYS A 55 4.71 -1.25 -15.89
CA LYS A 55 4.29 0.10 -16.27
C LYS A 55 3.28 0.65 -15.26
N VAL A 56 3.51 1.88 -14.78
CA VAL A 56 2.87 2.45 -13.58
C VAL A 56 2.29 3.82 -13.91
N SER A 57 0.98 3.88 -14.19
CA SER A 57 0.31 5.17 -14.44
C SER A 57 0.19 6.02 -13.17
N THR A 58 0.35 7.34 -13.27
CA THR A 58 0.09 8.31 -12.17
C THR A 58 -1.38 8.52 -11.87
N SER A 59 -2.29 8.03 -12.72
CA SER A 59 -3.73 8.08 -12.46
C SER A 59 -4.09 7.30 -11.18
N ALA A 60 -5.07 7.79 -10.41
CA ALA A 60 -5.52 7.16 -9.17
C ALA A 60 -6.00 5.72 -9.37
N GLY A 61 -6.57 5.41 -10.54
CA GLY A 61 -7.19 4.12 -10.82
C GLY A 61 -8.34 3.83 -9.86
N SER A 62 -8.28 2.69 -9.16
CA SER A 62 -9.26 2.30 -8.13
C SER A 62 -8.80 2.60 -6.69
N SER A 63 -7.77 3.42 -6.51
CA SER A 63 -7.25 3.79 -5.19
C SER A 63 -8.16 4.84 -4.53
N LYS A 64 -8.38 4.77 -3.21
CA LYS A 64 -9.05 5.85 -2.47
C LYS A 64 -8.19 7.12 -2.39
N ALA A 65 -6.87 6.94 -2.30
CA ALA A 65 -5.89 8.00 -2.48
C ALA A 65 -4.65 7.47 -3.21
N THR A 66 -3.95 8.35 -3.92
CA THR A 66 -2.58 8.12 -4.40
C THR A 66 -1.65 9.18 -3.81
N VAL A 67 -0.55 8.71 -3.21
CA VAL A 67 0.57 9.49 -2.72
C VAL A 67 1.70 9.33 -3.73
N LEU A 68 1.90 10.32 -4.59
CA LEU A 68 2.96 10.33 -5.58
C LEU A 68 4.12 11.20 -5.09
N ILE A 69 5.26 10.57 -4.84
CA ILE A 69 6.45 11.18 -4.24
C ILE A 69 7.55 11.26 -5.29
N PHE A 70 7.83 12.46 -5.76
CA PHE A 70 9.00 12.74 -6.57
C PHE A 70 10.20 13.01 -5.65
N GLY A 71 11.24 12.20 -5.78
CA GLY A 71 12.43 12.31 -4.92
C GLY A 71 13.70 11.82 -5.59
N ARG A 72 14.84 12.05 -4.92
CA ARG A 72 16.16 11.56 -5.36
C ARG A 72 16.66 10.51 -4.38
N THR A 73 17.20 9.39 -4.86
CA THR A 73 17.79 8.35 -3.98
C THR A 73 18.94 8.88 -3.11
N THR A 74 19.59 9.97 -3.54
CA THR A 74 20.72 10.64 -2.89
C THR A 74 20.28 11.60 -1.77
N CYS A 75 19.12 12.25 -1.91
CA CYS A 75 18.66 13.38 -1.09
C CYS A 75 18.29 12.99 0.36
N GLY A 76 18.88 13.67 1.35
CA GLY A 76 18.62 13.44 2.78
C GLY A 76 17.17 13.66 3.22
N TYR A 77 16.49 14.69 2.70
CA TYR A 77 15.08 14.95 3.01
C TYR A 77 14.12 13.93 2.37
N THR A 78 14.45 13.47 1.16
CA THR A 78 13.76 12.34 0.53
C THR A 78 13.90 11.07 1.39
N LYS A 79 15.14 10.75 1.80
CA LYS A 79 15.42 9.58 2.67
C LYS A 79 14.64 9.60 3.98
N ARG A 80 14.51 10.75 4.65
CA ARG A 80 13.72 10.91 5.89
C ARG A 80 12.23 10.63 5.67
N THR A 81 11.68 11.20 4.59
CA THR A 81 10.26 11.03 4.22
C THR A 81 9.96 9.57 3.90
N VAL A 82 10.77 8.93 3.03
CA VAL A 82 10.59 7.52 2.66
C VAL A 82 10.78 6.59 3.86
N GLN A 83 11.72 6.87 4.77
CA GLN A 83 11.86 6.12 6.03
C GLN A 83 10.56 6.17 6.85
N SER A 84 10.06 7.37 7.15
CA SER A 84 8.86 7.56 7.98
C SER A 84 7.65 6.84 7.38
N ILE A 85 7.43 6.97 6.07
CA ILE A 85 6.36 6.28 5.35
C ILE A 85 6.54 4.76 5.40
N SER A 86 7.77 4.26 5.19
CA SER A 86 8.07 2.81 5.15
C SER A 86 7.79 2.06 6.45
N GLU A 87 7.79 2.76 7.59
CA GLU A 87 7.49 2.22 8.91
C GLU A 87 5.99 2.29 9.25
N SER A 88 5.21 3.09 8.53
CA SER A 88 3.81 3.33 8.81
C SER A 88 2.90 2.13 8.46
N THR A 89 1.69 2.15 9.05
CA THR A 89 0.62 1.20 8.75
C THR A 89 -0.28 1.66 7.61
N TRP A 90 -0.45 2.96 7.37
CA TRP A 90 -1.32 3.44 6.29
C TRP A 90 -0.71 3.23 4.90
N VAL A 91 0.62 3.20 4.76
CA VAL A 91 1.26 2.82 3.48
C VAL A 91 0.92 1.37 3.09
N GLN A 92 0.49 0.56 4.06
CA GLN A 92 0.04 -0.82 3.87
C GLN A 92 -1.48 -0.92 3.65
N ASN A 93 -2.21 0.20 3.71
CA ASN A 93 -3.64 0.27 3.38
C ASN A 93 -3.80 0.09 1.86
N PRO A 94 -4.50 -0.95 1.37
CA PRO A 94 -4.66 -1.17 -0.07
C PRO A 94 -5.47 -0.08 -0.78
N GLY A 95 -6.20 0.78 -0.04
CA GLY A 95 -6.85 1.96 -0.57
C GLY A 95 -5.93 3.17 -0.74
N ILE A 96 -4.72 3.17 -0.16
CA ILE A 96 -3.73 4.24 -0.31
C ILE A 96 -2.57 3.72 -1.14
N ARG A 97 -2.52 4.12 -2.41
CA ARG A 97 -1.43 3.77 -3.32
C ARG A 97 -0.27 4.72 -3.09
N THR A 98 0.95 4.21 -2.87
CA THR A 98 2.14 5.05 -2.72
C THR A 98 3.13 4.77 -3.85
N ILE A 99 3.48 5.79 -4.61
CA ILE A 99 4.44 5.72 -5.72
C ILE A 99 5.64 6.60 -5.35
N PHE A 100 6.84 6.05 -5.43
CA PHE A 100 8.08 6.83 -5.40
C PHE A 100 8.62 6.92 -6.82
N ALA A 101 8.77 8.12 -7.35
CA ALA A 101 9.33 8.40 -8.67
C ALA A 101 10.72 9.01 -8.51
N GLU A 102 11.74 8.28 -8.97
CA GLU A 102 13.15 8.70 -8.94
C GLU A 102 13.44 9.70 -10.07
N MET A 103 13.99 10.88 -9.72
CA MET A 103 14.20 11.99 -10.65
C MET A 103 15.67 12.33 -10.98
N ASP A 104 16.64 11.67 -10.36
CA ASP A 104 18.09 11.99 -10.43
C ASP A 104 18.82 11.11 -11.47
N TRP A 105 18.06 10.51 -12.39
CA TRP A 105 18.49 9.48 -13.33
C TRP A 105 19.18 8.27 -12.67
N ALA A 106 18.82 7.95 -11.42
CA ALA A 106 19.38 6.77 -10.76
C ALA A 106 19.00 5.51 -11.56
N THR A 107 19.98 4.63 -11.76
CA THR A 107 19.75 3.41 -12.51
C THR A 107 18.70 2.53 -11.81
N LYS A 108 18.14 1.58 -12.55
CA LYS A 108 17.28 0.53 -12.00
C LYS A 108 17.89 -0.13 -10.75
N GLY A 109 19.19 -0.46 -10.79
CA GLY A 109 19.90 -1.13 -9.70
C GLY A 109 20.11 -0.25 -8.47
N GLU A 110 20.36 1.05 -8.65
CA GLU A 110 20.43 2.02 -7.55
C GLU A 110 19.06 2.26 -6.91
N THR A 111 18.01 2.37 -7.74
CA THR A 111 16.62 2.50 -7.27
C THR A 111 16.15 1.22 -6.55
N GLU A 112 16.52 0.03 -7.04
CA GLU A 112 16.32 -1.25 -6.34
C GLU A 112 17.04 -1.27 -4.99
N THR A 113 18.29 -0.80 -4.93
CA THR A 113 19.09 -0.75 -3.70
C THR A 113 18.47 0.22 -2.69
N PHE A 114 18.03 1.39 -3.16
CA PHE A 114 17.29 2.36 -2.36
C PHE A 114 16.01 1.75 -1.77
N ALA A 115 15.17 1.12 -2.60
CA ALA A 115 13.95 0.44 -2.16
C ALA A 115 14.22 -0.67 -1.13
N GLN A 116 15.28 -1.45 -1.32
CA GLN A 116 15.67 -2.55 -0.42
C GLN A 116 16.08 -2.07 0.98
N ASN A 117 16.67 -0.88 1.11
CA ASN A 117 17.05 -0.31 2.40
C ASN A 117 15.84 -0.06 3.32
N TYR A 118 14.71 0.36 2.75
CA TYR A 118 13.46 0.62 3.48
C TYR A 118 12.62 -0.65 3.69
N GLY A 119 12.72 -1.63 2.78
CA GLY A 119 12.04 -2.91 2.93
C GLY A 119 10.51 -2.85 2.92
N CYS A 120 9.92 -1.76 2.41
CA CYS A 120 8.49 -1.57 2.28
C CYS A 120 8.00 -1.91 0.86
N PRO A 121 7.41 -3.11 0.64
CA PRO A 121 6.92 -3.52 -0.68
C PRO A 121 5.60 -2.86 -1.09
N SER A 122 5.01 -2.02 -0.23
CA SER A 122 3.78 -1.29 -0.53
C SER A 122 4.03 0.06 -1.22
N VAL A 123 5.28 0.52 -1.26
CA VAL A 123 5.69 1.64 -2.11
C VAL A 123 6.13 1.09 -3.45
N THR A 124 5.51 1.55 -4.54
CA THR A 124 5.97 1.26 -5.90
C THR A 124 7.11 2.20 -6.23
N PHE A 125 8.34 1.70 -6.25
CA PHE A 125 9.53 2.47 -6.65
C PHE A 125 9.67 2.42 -8.18
N CYS A 126 9.66 3.60 -8.79
CA CYS A 126 9.83 3.84 -10.22
C CYS A 126 11.14 4.57 -10.50
N TYR A 127 11.76 4.25 -11.62
CA TYR A 127 12.97 4.89 -12.14
C TYR A 127 12.71 5.38 -13.57
N ASP A 128 13.54 6.33 -14.02
CA ASP A 128 13.36 7.00 -15.30
C ASP A 128 13.90 6.14 -16.47
N ALA A 129 13.19 5.06 -16.78
CA ALA A 129 13.57 4.09 -17.82
C ALA A 129 13.48 4.66 -19.25
N GLU A 130 12.66 5.69 -19.44
CA GLU A 130 12.48 6.43 -20.69
C GLU A 130 12.87 7.88 -20.40
N TYR A 131 14.10 8.23 -20.82
CA TYR A 131 14.84 9.40 -20.35
C TYR A 131 14.04 10.70 -20.41
N GLY A 132 13.77 11.30 -19.25
CA GLY A 132 13.05 12.56 -19.07
C GLY A 132 11.62 12.41 -18.57
N THR A 133 10.99 11.23 -18.62
CA THR A 133 9.55 11.06 -18.35
C THR A 133 9.16 11.47 -16.92
N ILE A 134 9.94 11.04 -15.91
CA ILE A 134 9.66 11.40 -14.51
C ILE A 134 9.97 12.88 -14.24
N VAL A 135 11.00 13.43 -14.91
CA VAL A 135 11.41 14.84 -14.76
C VAL A 135 10.38 15.78 -15.38
N GLU A 136 9.84 15.46 -16.55
CA GLU A 136 8.77 16.21 -17.20
C GLU A 136 7.50 16.20 -16.33
N ALA A 137 7.10 15.02 -15.82
CA ALA A 137 5.96 14.89 -14.93
C ALA A 137 6.11 15.79 -13.69
N LEU A 138 7.28 15.75 -13.04
CA LEU A 138 7.61 16.63 -11.91
C LEU A 138 7.44 18.11 -12.27
N GLN A 139 7.99 18.56 -13.40
CA GLN A 139 7.89 19.96 -13.85
C GLN A 139 6.42 20.39 -14.02
N ARG A 140 5.58 19.52 -14.60
CA ARG A 140 4.13 19.80 -14.72
C ARG A 140 3.44 19.88 -13.37
N TYR A 141 3.66 18.93 -12.44
CA TYR A 141 3.06 19.02 -11.10
C TYR A 141 3.52 20.26 -10.33
N VAL A 142 4.80 20.66 -10.44
CA VAL A 142 5.30 21.91 -9.84
C VAL A 142 4.64 23.14 -10.46
N SER A 143 4.36 23.15 -11.77
CA SER A 143 3.64 24.25 -12.44
C SER A 143 2.17 24.40 -11.99
N ILE A 144 1.53 23.32 -11.53
CA ILE A 144 0.17 23.36 -10.94
C ILE A 144 0.22 24.00 -9.55
N ASN A 145 1.35 23.92 -8.85
CA ASN A 145 1.51 24.53 -7.53
C ASN A 145 1.89 26.02 -7.66
N SER A 146 0.88 26.88 -7.53
CA SER A 146 1.00 28.35 -7.55
C SER A 146 2.00 28.91 -6.53
N SER A 147 2.31 28.18 -5.46
CA SER A 147 3.30 28.59 -4.45
C SER A 147 4.76 28.40 -4.88
N THR A 148 5.01 27.84 -6.07
CA THR A 148 6.36 27.56 -6.61
C THR A 148 6.72 28.34 -7.89
N SER A 149 5.99 29.43 -8.16
CA SER A 149 6.32 30.42 -9.21
C SER A 149 7.70 31.05 -8.96
N GLY A 150 8.75 30.52 -9.58
CA GLY A 150 10.15 30.92 -9.34
C GLY A 150 11.19 29.82 -9.55
N GLY A 151 10.78 28.57 -9.85
CA GLY A 151 11.66 27.52 -10.36
C GLY A 151 12.54 26.79 -9.33
N THR A 152 12.46 27.14 -8.04
CA THR A 152 13.15 26.44 -6.95
C THR A 152 12.14 25.82 -6.00
N PHE A 153 12.24 24.51 -5.76
CA PHE A 153 11.37 23.76 -4.85
C PHE A 153 12.17 22.80 -3.96
N ALA A 154 11.69 22.58 -2.73
CA ALA A 154 12.32 21.66 -1.78
C ALA A 154 11.91 20.19 -2.06
N LEU A 155 12.85 19.26 -1.89
CA LEU A 155 12.59 17.82 -2.08
C LEU A 155 12.24 17.10 -0.75
N PRO A 156 11.41 16.04 -0.81
CA PRO A 156 10.67 15.56 -1.98
C PRO A 156 9.49 16.48 -2.36
N VAL A 157 8.96 16.32 -3.57
CA VAL A 157 7.64 16.86 -3.94
C VAL A 157 6.62 15.73 -3.77
N ILE A 158 5.53 15.99 -3.04
CA ILE A 158 4.50 15.01 -2.73
C ILE A 158 3.18 15.52 -3.28
N VAL A 159 2.56 14.75 -4.17
CA VAL A 159 1.25 15.00 -4.76
C VAL A 159 0.26 14.02 -4.13
N LEU A 160 -0.85 14.55 -3.61
CA LEU A 160 -1.97 13.80 -3.06
C LEU A 160 -3.13 13.86 -4.04
N ILE A 161 -3.61 12.69 -4.46
CA ILE A 161 -4.65 12.54 -5.49
C ILE A 161 -5.78 11.68 -4.89
N ASP A 162 -7.04 12.06 -5.11
CA ASP A 162 -8.21 11.32 -4.62
C ASP A 162 -8.66 10.17 -5.53
N SER A 163 -9.77 9.52 -5.17
CA SER A 163 -10.41 8.46 -5.97
C SER A 163 -11.07 8.95 -7.26
N LYS A 164 -11.38 10.25 -7.37
CA LYS A 164 -11.94 10.91 -8.55
C LYS A 164 -10.83 11.33 -9.54
N ASN A 165 -9.58 11.00 -9.25
CA ASN A 165 -8.37 11.39 -9.99
C ASN A 165 -8.18 12.92 -10.04
N MET A 166 -8.46 13.59 -8.92
CA MET A 166 -8.27 15.02 -8.71
C MET A 166 -7.11 15.26 -7.75
N ILE A 167 -6.26 16.25 -8.05
CA ILE A 167 -5.17 16.67 -7.16
C ILE A 167 -5.78 17.43 -5.99
N GLN A 168 -5.62 16.86 -4.79
CA GLN A 168 -6.07 17.44 -3.52
C GLN A 168 -5.01 18.36 -2.91
N LYS A 169 -3.72 18.02 -3.08
CA LYS A 169 -2.61 18.80 -2.52
C LYS A 169 -1.30 18.52 -3.24
N ILE A 170 -0.47 19.56 -3.37
CA ILE A 170 0.95 19.43 -3.72
C ILE A 170 1.76 20.09 -2.62
N THR A 171 2.68 19.36 -2.00
CA THR A 171 3.58 19.88 -0.96
C THR A 171 5.04 19.58 -1.30
N THR A 172 5.94 20.38 -0.77
CA THR A 172 7.38 20.30 -0.99
C THR A 172 8.12 20.11 0.34
N GLY A 173 9.38 19.66 0.26
CA GLY A 173 10.21 19.42 1.43
C GLY A 173 9.81 18.17 2.23
N PRO A 174 10.59 17.81 3.27
CA PRO A 174 10.35 16.60 4.05
C PRO A 174 8.98 16.63 4.73
N LYS A 175 8.34 15.46 4.84
CA LYS A 175 7.12 15.21 5.60
C LYS A 175 7.21 13.88 6.33
N THR A 176 6.59 13.81 7.50
CA THR A 176 6.35 12.56 8.24
C THR A 176 5.15 11.82 7.70
N GLU A 177 5.05 10.54 8.06
CA GLU A 177 3.90 9.70 7.74
C GLU A 177 2.58 10.24 8.32
N THR A 178 2.62 10.86 9.50
CA THR A 178 1.44 11.46 10.14
C THR A 178 0.93 12.69 9.39
N GLU A 179 1.83 13.59 8.97
CA GLU A 179 1.47 14.77 8.17
C GLU A 179 0.78 14.35 6.87
N ILE A 180 1.37 13.39 6.15
CA ILE A 180 0.82 12.85 4.90
C ILE A 180 -0.56 12.19 5.14
N PHE A 181 -0.69 11.36 6.19
CA PHE A 181 -1.94 10.66 6.48
C PHE A 181 -3.06 11.60 6.93
N THR A 182 -2.73 12.67 7.64
CA THR A 182 -3.69 13.68 8.07
C THR A 182 -4.37 14.34 6.89
N GLU A 183 -3.60 14.70 5.85
CA GLU A 183 -4.14 15.25 4.60
C GLU A 183 -4.98 14.21 3.84
N ILE A 184 -4.51 12.96 3.74
CA ILE A 184 -5.21 11.87 3.04
C ILE A 184 -6.60 11.60 3.63
N ASN A 185 -6.72 11.59 4.96
CA ASN A 185 -8.00 11.28 5.61
C ASN A 185 -9.08 12.34 5.31
N ARG A 186 -8.70 13.57 4.93
CA ARG A 186 -9.67 14.63 4.57
C ARG A 186 -10.53 14.29 3.36
N PHE A 187 -10.08 13.38 2.49
CA PHE A 187 -10.76 13.03 1.22
C PHE A 187 -10.99 11.52 1.00
N ILE A 188 -10.70 10.67 2.00
CA ILE A 188 -10.96 9.22 1.96
C ILE A 188 -12.34 8.82 2.54
N ASP A 189 -12.91 9.68 3.39
CA ASP A 189 -14.09 9.39 4.21
C ASP A 189 -15.43 9.88 3.60
N ASP A 190 -15.43 10.43 2.39
CA ASP A 190 -16.64 10.81 1.62
C ASP A 190 -17.37 9.56 1.08
N GLY A 191 -18.13 8.88 1.97
CA GLY A 191 -19.21 7.97 1.57
C GLY A 191 -19.15 6.54 2.11
N SER A 192 -19.72 6.33 3.29
CA SER A 192 -20.74 5.29 3.57
C SER A 192 -20.99 5.20 5.08
N SER A 193 -22.11 5.74 5.54
CA SER A 193 -22.72 5.32 6.80
C SER A 193 -23.30 3.90 6.67
N ASP A 194 -23.52 3.25 7.81
CA ASP A 194 -24.03 1.88 7.93
C ASP A 194 -25.51 1.77 7.49
N SER A 195 -25.86 0.77 6.69
CA SER A 195 -27.19 0.14 6.73
C SER A 195 -27.23 -1.21 6.01
N THR A 196 -27.99 -2.14 6.57
CA THR A 196 -28.18 -3.50 6.08
C THR A 196 -29.38 -3.61 5.15
N ASN A 197 -29.24 -4.25 3.99
CA ASN A 197 -30.18 -5.31 3.61
C ASN A 197 -29.73 -6.23 2.47
N SER A 198 -30.40 -7.38 2.34
CA SER A 198 -30.14 -8.41 1.34
C SER A 198 -31.34 -8.59 0.42
N SER A 199 -31.17 -8.36 -0.89
CA SER A 199 -32.08 -8.89 -1.93
C SER A 199 -31.40 -8.97 -3.29
N ASN A 200 -31.65 -10.08 -4.01
CA ASN A 200 -31.11 -10.38 -5.34
C ASN A 200 -31.71 -9.49 -6.44
N SER A 201 -30.88 -9.07 -7.40
CA SER A 201 -31.26 -9.06 -8.82
C SER A 201 -30.04 -8.97 -9.76
N THR A 202 -30.02 -9.89 -10.73
CA THR A 202 -29.24 -9.88 -11.99
C THR A 202 -30.26 -10.20 -13.11
N PRO A 203 -30.05 -9.84 -14.39
CA PRO A 203 -28.80 -10.08 -15.12
C PRO A 203 -28.34 -9.11 -16.25
N ASN A 204 -27.07 -9.34 -16.65
CA ASN A 204 -26.46 -9.21 -17.99
C ASN A 204 -25.94 -7.82 -18.47
N THR A 205 -24.86 -7.71 -19.27
CA THR A 205 -24.06 -8.73 -20.00
C THR A 205 -22.58 -8.35 -20.21
N SER A 206 -21.69 -9.36 -20.18
CA SER A 206 -20.41 -9.49 -20.91
C SER A 206 -19.45 -8.31 -21.08
N ASP A 207 -18.31 -8.37 -20.38
CA ASP A 207 -17.02 -8.58 -21.05
C ASP A 207 -16.09 -9.44 -20.17
N THR A 208 -15.33 -10.39 -20.74
CA THR A 208 -14.92 -11.60 -19.99
C THR A 208 -13.44 -11.63 -19.58
N GLN A 209 -13.13 -11.11 -18.39
CA GLN A 209 -11.91 -11.42 -17.64
C GLN A 209 -12.29 -12.17 -16.35
N PRO A 210 -11.65 -13.30 -15.98
CA PRO A 210 -12.11 -14.11 -14.85
C PRO A 210 -12.08 -13.34 -13.54
N ASP A 211 -13.25 -13.14 -12.94
CA ASP A 211 -13.46 -12.33 -11.74
C ASP A 211 -12.44 -12.65 -10.64
N ALA A 212 -11.77 -11.60 -10.16
CA ALA A 212 -10.81 -11.72 -9.08
C ALA A 212 -11.56 -12.11 -7.78
N PRO A 213 -11.26 -13.27 -7.16
CA PRO A 213 -12.01 -13.73 -5.99
C PRO A 213 -12.06 -12.71 -4.85
N LYS A 214 -13.27 -12.37 -4.41
CA LYS A 214 -13.55 -11.36 -3.36
C LYS A 214 -12.71 -11.58 -2.10
N VAL A 215 -12.23 -10.51 -1.48
CA VAL A 215 -11.56 -10.59 -0.17
C VAL A 215 -12.44 -11.32 0.84
N GLY A 216 -11.83 -12.24 1.59
CA GLY A 216 -12.53 -13.11 2.54
C GLY A 216 -13.06 -14.41 1.93
N SER A 217 -13.17 -14.53 0.60
CA SER A 217 -13.58 -15.78 -0.06
C SER A 217 -12.57 -16.91 0.15
N SER A 218 -13.05 -18.14 0.11
CA SER A 218 -12.20 -19.33 0.12
C SER A 218 -11.87 -19.72 -1.31
N VAL A 219 -10.57 -19.89 -1.59
CA VAL A 219 -10.03 -20.20 -2.92
C VAL A 219 -9.15 -21.45 -2.85
N THR A 220 -9.01 -22.15 -3.97
CA THR A 220 -8.16 -23.35 -4.08
C THR A 220 -6.99 -23.07 -4.99
N ASP A 221 -5.76 -23.33 -4.51
CA ASP A 221 -4.54 -23.26 -5.31
C ASP A 221 -4.60 -24.28 -6.45
N THR A 222 -4.49 -23.83 -7.70
CA THR A 222 -4.62 -24.70 -8.87
C THR A 222 -3.53 -25.78 -8.91
N GLN A 223 -2.34 -25.50 -8.35
CA GLN A 223 -1.18 -26.40 -8.34
C GLN A 223 -1.27 -27.45 -7.23
N THR A 224 -1.30 -27.04 -5.96
CA THR A 224 -1.22 -27.96 -4.80
C THR A 224 -2.59 -28.47 -4.31
N LYS A 225 -3.69 -27.93 -4.86
CA LYS A 225 -5.07 -28.11 -4.37
C LYS A 225 -5.24 -27.76 -2.88
N SER A 226 -4.33 -26.93 -2.34
CA SER A 226 -4.48 -26.39 -0.99
C SER A 226 -5.54 -25.31 -0.96
N VAL A 227 -6.28 -25.21 0.14
CA VAL A 227 -7.33 -24.21 0.30
C VAL A 227 -6.78 -23.03 1.08
N CYS A 228 -7.06 -21.84 0.57
CA CYS A 228 -6.63 -20.57 1.10
C CYS A 228 -7.84 -19.63 1.26
N LYS A 229 -7.68 -18.56 2.04
CA LYS A 229 -8.66 -17.47 2.17
C LYS A 229 -8.03 -16.21 1.59
N VAL A 230 -8.72 -15.52 0.69
CA VAL A 230 -8.26 -14.25 0.13
C VAL A 230 -8.13 -13.21 1.25
N THR A 231 -6.95 -12.64 1.40
CA THR A 231 -6.68 -11.53 2.33
C THR A 231 -6.50 -10.20 1.61
N SER A 232 -6.13 -10.22 0.33
CA SER A 232 -6.27 -9.08 -0.58
C SER A 232 -6.48 -9.57 -2.02
N SER A 233 -7.31 -8.86 -2.77
CA SER A 233 -7.51 -9.03 -4.21
C SER A 233 -7.60 -7.64 -4.85
N GLY A 234 -6.78 -7.37 -5.86
CA GLY A 234 -6.69 -6.06 -6.50
C GLY A 234 -5.46 -5.93 -7.41
N SER A 235 -5.20 -4.70 -7.88
CA SER A 235 -4.06 -4.35 -8.73
C SER A 235 -2.76 -4.15 -7.92
N SER A 236 -2.89 -3.73 -6.65
CA SER A 236 -1.81 -3.51 -5.67
C SER A 236 -1.23 -4.80 -5.05
N GLY A 237 -1.46 -5.95 -5.68
CA GLY A 237 -0.96 -7.25 -5.23
C GLY A 237 -2.02 -8.12 -4.52
N CYS A 238 -2.09 -9.37 -4.95
CA CYS A 238 -3.01 -10.37 -4.44
C CYS A 238 -2.37 -11.18 -3.31
N SER A 239 -3.10 -11.47 -2.23
CA SER A 239 -2.59 -12.22 -1.07
C SER A 239 -3.61 -13.14 -0.42
N VAL A 240 -3.12 -14.18 0.25
CA VAL A 240 -3.94 -15.16 0.97
C VAL A 240 -3.39 -15.58 2.35
N GLU A 241 -4.31 -16.04 3.20
CA GLU A 241 -4.02 -16.93 4.33
C GLU A 241 -4.17 -18.40 3.90
N TYR A 242 -3.16 -19.23 4.16
CA TYR A 242 -3.20 -20.67 3.91
C TYR A 242 -4.09 -21.38 4.93
N VAL A 243 -5.25 -21.91 4.51
CA VAL A 243 -6.27 -22.46 5.42
C VAL A 243 -6.05 -23.94 5.71
N LYS A 244 -5.82 -24.77 4.68
CA LYS A 244 -5.58 -26.22 4.84
C LYS A 244 -4.87 -26.82 3.62
N PRO A 245 -4.07 -27.90 3.80
CA PRO A 245 -3.60 -28.71 2.68
C PRO A 245 -4.78 -29.39 1.95
N SER A 246 -4.52 -29.86 0.74
CA SER A 246 -5.46 -30.65 -0.07
C SER A 246 -6.04 -31.85 0.69
N SER A 247 -5.22 -32.54 1.50
CA SER A 247 -5.64 -33.64 2.37
C SER A 247 -5.28 -33.42 3.84
N LYS A 248 -6.27 -33.52 4.73
CA LYS A 248 -6.09 -33.55 6.19
C LYS A 248 -5.28 -34.77 6.70
N LYS A 249 -5.00 -35.75 5.83
CA LYS A 249 -4.21 -36.97 6.12
C LYS A 249 -2.87 -37.00 5.36
N CYS A 250 -2.40 -35.88 4.79
CA CYS A 250 -1.16 -35.82 4.02
C CYS A 250 0.09 -36.19 4.86
N THR A 251 1.08 -36.82 4.21
CA THR A 251 2.35 -37.24 4.83
C THR A 251 3.46 -36.20 4.71
N SER A 252 3.37 -35.30 3.73
CA SER A 252 4.23 -34.13 3.56
C SER A 252 3.38 -32.92 3.14
N ALA A 253 3.82 -31.71 3.44
CA ALA A 253 3.16 -30.49 3.00
C ALA A 253 4.15 -29.35 2.71
N LYS A 254 3.77 -28.48 1.77
CA LYS A 254 4.41 -27.19 1.50
C LYS A 254 3.36 -26.10 1.70
N VAL A 255 3.69 -25.10 2.52
CA VAL A 255 3.02 -23.80 2.53
C VAL A 255 3.87 -22.90 1.63
N PRO A 256 3.45 -22.66 0.38
CA PRO A 256 4.30 -22.00 -0.62
C PRO A 256 4.43 -20.49 -0.34
N ALA A 257 5.28 -19.81 -1.13
CA ALA A 257 5.44 -18.35 -1.03
C ALA A 257 4.29 -17.59 -1.73
N SER A 258 3.68 -18.24 -2.72
CA SER A 258 2.55 -17.79 -3.52
C SER A 258 1.71 -19.01 -3.92
N VAL A 259 0.43 -18.82 -4.20
CA VAL A 259 -0.48 -19.80 -4.81
C VAL A 259 -1.06 -19.22 -6.10
N THR A 260 -1.53 -20.08 -7.01
CA THR A 260 -2.19 -19.64 -8.24
C THR A 260 -3.69 -19.84 -8.12
N VAL A 261 -4.48 -18.79 -8.36
CA VAL A 261 -5.95 -18.82 -8.33
C VAL A 261 -6.45 -18.09 -9.57
N ASN A 262 -7.24 -18.78 -10.41
CA ASN A 262 -7.75 -18.25 -11.69
C ASN A 262 -6.64 -17.62 -12.56
N GLY A 263 -5.50 -18.30 -12.69
CA GLY A 263 -4.32 -17.81 -13.43
C GLY A 263 -3.49 -16.74 -12.71
N LYS A 264 -4.06 -16.00 -11.75
CA LYS A 264 -3.37 -14.94 -11.00
C LYS A 264 -2.61 -15.47 -9.77
N ALA A 265 -1.45 -14.88 -9.49
CA ALA A 265 -0.63 -15.23 -8.34
C ALA A 265 -1.08 -14.50 -7.06
N TYR A 266 -1.20 -15.22 -5.94
CA TYR A 266 -1.54 -14.70 -4.61
C TYR A 266 -0.44 -15.01 -3.61
N ALA A 267 0.23 -13.99 -3.07
CA ALA A 267 1.27 -14.16 -2.06
C ALA A 267 0.69 -14.79 -0.78
N VAL A 268 1.27 -15.90 -0.32
CA VAL A 268 0.87 -16.51 0.96
C VAL A 268 1.59 -15.78 2.09
N THR A 269 0.84 -15.00 2.86
CA THR A 269 1.40 -14.15 3.92
C THR A 269 1.22 -14.76 5.32
N SER A 270 0.31 -15.71 5.46
CA SER A 270 -0.10 -16.26 6.75
C SER A 270 -0.58 -17.72 6.65
N ILE A 271 -0.59 -18.42 7.78
CA ILE A 271 -1.18 -19.76 7.92
C ILE A 271 -2.29 -19.69 8.97
N ALA A 272 -3.49 -20.15 8.60
CA ALA A 272 -4.67 -20.10 9.45
C ALA A 272 -4.50 -20.88 10.77
N PRO A 273 -5.29 -20.53 11.79
CA PRO A 273 -5.46 -21.36 12.97
C PRO A 273 -5.87 -22.80 12.59
N ASN A 274 -5.28 -23.78 13.27
CA ASN A 274 -5.57 -25.20 13.11
C ASN A 274 -5.27 -25.82 11.71
N ALA A 275 -4.59 -25.14 10.78
CA ALA A 275 -4.44 -25.59 9.37
C ALA A 275 -3.93 -27.03 9.16
N PHE A 276 -3.11 -27.56 10.07
CA PHE A 276 -2.66 -28.97 10.09
C PHE A 276 -3.05 -29.71 11.37
N LYS A 277 -3.90 -29.14 12.24
CA LYS A 277 -4.24 -29.68 13.56
C LYS A 277 -4.72 -31.13 13.46
N GLY A 278 -4.12 -32.00 14.27
CA GLY A 278 -4.49 -33.40 14.36
C GLY A 278 -4.07 -34.27 13.18
N ASN A 279 -3.31 -33.77 12.20
CA ASN A 279 -2.78 -34.62 11.13
C ASN A 279 -1.67 -35.54 11.69
N LYS A 280 -2.09 -36.72 12.15
CA LYS A 280 -1.23 -37.79 12.69
C LYS A 280 -0.33 -38.43 11.62
N LYS A 281 -0.59 -38.25 10.31
CA LYS A 281 0.23 -38.83 9.23
C LYS A 281 1.36 -37.90 8.73
N LEU A 282 1.27 -36.60 9.01
CA LEU A 282 2.24 -35.59 8.57
C LEU A 282 3.63 -35.85 9.16
N LYS A 283 4.63 -36.09 8.29
CA LYS A 283 6.04 -36.33 8.63
C LYS A 283 6.93 -35.10 8.38
N SER A 284 6.62 -34.31 7.35
CA SER A 284 7.40 -33.13 6.94
C SER A 284 6.56 -31.93 6.52
N VAL A 285 7.04 -30.71 6.84
CA VAL A 285 6.46 -29.44 6.39
C VAL A 285 7.54 -28.46 5.97
N THR A 286 7.33 -27.77 4.84
CA THR A 286 8.10 -26.58 4.44
C THR A 286 7.21 -25.33 4.49
N ILE A 287 7.69 -24.26 5.13
CA ILE A 287 7.06 -22.95 5.24
C ILE A 287 7.97 -21.94 4.52
N GLU A 288 7.49 -21.34 3.43
CA GLU A 288 8.31 -20.46 2.58
C GLU A 288 8.54 -19.04 3.15
N LYS A 289 9.34 -18.24 2.42
CA LYS A 289 9.91 -16.95 2.88
C LYS A 289 8.88 -15.86 3.22
N ASN A 290 7.72 -15.84 2.55
CA ASN A 290 6.73 -14.76 2.65
C ASN A 290 5.84 -14.82 3.91
N ILE A 291 5.88 -15.92 4.67
CA ILE A 291 4.96 -16.16 5.78
C ILE A 291 5.30 -15.27 6.99
N LYS A 292 4.48 -14.24 7.22
CA LYS A 292 4.57 -13.30 8.34
C LYS A 292 3.91 -13.86 9.62
N LYS A 293 2.86 -14.68 9.49
CA LYS A 293 2.02 -15.17 10.61
C LYS A 293 1.77 -16.69 10.57
N ILE A 294 1.81 -17.34 11.74
CA ILE A 294 1.42 -18.75 11.94
C ILE A 294 0.31 -18.79 12.99
N GLY A 295 -0.84 -19.36 12.65
CA GLY A 295 -2.03 -19.38 13.50
C GLY A 295 -1.92 -20.15 14.83
N LYS A 296 -2.97 -20.02 15.65
CA LYS A 296 -3.14 -20.81 16.89
C LYS A 296 -3.28 -22.30 16.52
N ASN A 297 -2.64 -23.19 17.28
CA ASN A 297 -2.72 -24.65 17.08
C ASN A 297 -2.32 -25.18 15.69
N THR A 298 -1.60 -24.44 14.83
CA THR A 298 -1.37 -24.84 13.41
C THR A 298 -0.87 -26.28 13.23
N PHE A 299 0.13 -26.74 14.00
CA PHE A 299 0.62 -28.13 14.00
C PHE A 299 0.24 -28.90 15.28
N TYR A 300 -0.87 -28.52 15.93
CA TYR A 300 -1.27 -29.12 17.20
C TYR A 300 -1.56 -30.61 17.04
N GLY A 301 -0.85 -31.45 17.80
CA GLY A 301 -1.06 -32.90 17.81
C GLY A 301 -0.55 -33.64 16.55
N CYS A 302 0.28 -33.01 15.72
CA CYS A 302 0.94 -33.68 14.59
C CYS A 302 2.06 -34.62 15.06
N LYS A 303 1.71 -35.71 15.77
CA LYS A 303 2.64 -36.57 16.52
C LYS A 303 3.81 -37.15 15.69
N ASN A 304 3.64 -37.30 14.38
CA ASN A 304 4.65 -37.83 13.46
C ASN A 304 5.49 -36.76 12.73
N LEU A 305 5.21 -35.46 12.94
CA LEU A 305 5.93 -34.37 12.27
C LEU A 305 7.35 -34.26 12.83
N LYS A 306 8.33 -34.75 12.04
CA LYS A 306 9.75 -34.84 12.40
C LYS A 306 10.63 -33.80 11.70
N LYS A 307 10.27 -33.34 10.50
CA LYS A 307 11.08 -32.40 9.70
C LYS A 307 10.27 -31.14 9.38
N ILE A 308 10.67 -30.00 9.95
CA ILE A 308 10.05 -28.70 9.66
C ILE A 308 11.13 -27.80 9.06
N VAL A 309 10.86 -27.17 7.93
CA VAL A 309 11.73 -26.16 7.30
C VAL A 309 10.99 -24.84 7.28
N ILE A 310 11.57 -23.80 7.87
CA ILE A 310 10.99 -22.45 7.90
C ILE A 310 11.97 -21.51 7.21
N ARG A 311 11.59 -20.94 6.08
CA ARG A 311 12.39 -19.96 5.32
C ARG A 311 12.05 -18.51 5.67
N SER A 312 10.89 -18.26 6.28
CA SER A 312 10.53 -16.92 6.77
C SER A 312 11.51 -16.39 7.82
N LYS A 313 11.87 -15.12 7.67
CA LYS A 313 12.66 -14.33 8.64
C LYS A 313 11.78 -13.48 9.59
N ASN A 314 10.47 -13.46 9.36
CA ASN A 314 9.54 -12.42 9.86
C ASN A 314 8.58 -12.92 10.96
N LEU A 315 8.92 -14.02 11.64
CA LEU A 315 8.12 -14.56 12.74
C LEU A 315 8.52 -13.94 14.09
N SER A 316 7.52 -13.58 14.91
CA SER A 316 7.71 -12.93 16.22
C SER A 316 6.80 -13.52 17.31
N LYS A 317 6.95 -13.05 18.56
CA LYS A 317 6.07 -13.44 19.68
C LYS A 317 4.60 -13.08 19.42
N LYS A 318 4.33 -12.00 18.66
CA LYS A 318 2.98 -11.59 18.26
C LYS A 318 2.45 -12.43 17.09
N SER A 319 3.29 -12.76 16.10
CA SER A 319 2.82 -13.40 14.85
C SER A 319 2.74 -14.93 14.84
N VAL A 320 3.24 -15.62 15.88
CA VAL A 320 3.06 -17.08 16.06
C VAL A 320 2.02 -17.36 17.15
N GLY A 321 0.96 -18.10 16.83
CA GLY A 321 -0.15 -18.38 17.73
C GLY A 321 0.17 -19.34 18.88
N LYS A 322 -0.63 -19.27 19.96
CA LYS A 322 -0.53 -20.19 21.11
C LYS A 322 -0.63 -21.64 20.63
N ASN A 323 0.18 -22.52 21.21
CA ASN A 323 0.24 -23.96 20.92
C ASN A 323 0.53 -24.34 19.45
N ALA A 324 1.03 -23.44 18.60
CA ALA A 324 1.32 -23.72 17.19
C ALA A 324 2.16 -24.99 16.94
N PHE A 325 3.05 -25.35 17.88
CA PHE A 325 3.92 -26.53 17.80
C PHE A 325 3.65 -27.56 18.92
N LYS A 326 2.54 -27.45 19.68
CA LYS A 326 2.25 -28.38 20.79
C LYS A 326 1.88 -29.77 20.27
N GLY A 327 2.62 -30.80 20.70
CA GLY A 327 2.33 -32.19 20.33
C GLY A 327 2.86 -32.63 18.95
N ILE A 328 3.82 -31.89 18.38
CA ILE A 328 4.69 -32.44 17.31
C ILE A 328 5.63 -33.51 17.87
N ASN A 329 6.35 -34.23 17.00
CA ASN A 329 7.28 -35.27 17.46
C ASN A 329 8.39 -34.68 18.36
N SER A 330 8.67 -35.32 19.51
CA SER A 330 9.67 -34.81 20.47
C SER A 330 11.11 -34.86 19.93
N LYS A 331 11.40 -35.72 18.95
CA LYS A 331 12.68 -35.82 18.24
C LYS A 331 12.72 -34.95 16.96
N ALA A 332 11.75 -34.06 16.75
CA ALA A 332 11.69 -33.24 15.54
C ALA A 332 12.91 -32.30 15.39
N VAL A 333 13.19 -31.94 14.13
CA VAL A 333 14.19 -30.95 13.74
C VAL A 333 13.50 -29.83 12.97
N ILE A 334 13.65 -28.60 13.46
CA ILE A 334 13.25 -27.37 12.76
C ILE A 334 14.50 -26.76 12.13
N LYS A 335 14.55 -26.67 10.80
CA LYS A 335 15.53 -25.87 10.06
C LYS A 335 15.01 -24.43 9.92
N ALA A 336 15.82 -23.43 10.26
CA ALA A 336 15.50 -22.00 10.21
C ALA A 336 16.66 -21.18 9.59
N PRO A 337 16.44 -19.92 9.17
CA PRO A 337 17.52 -19.07 8.64
C PRO A 337 18.65 -18.88 9.67
N LYS A 338 19.91 -18.80 9.21
CA LYS A 338 21.12 -18.74 10.08
C LYS A 338 20.97 -17.74 11.24
N ASN A 339 20.53 -16.53 10.95
CA ASN A 339 20.35 -15.44 11.93
C ASN A 339 19.07 -15.53 12.79
N LYS A 340 18.19 -16.53 12.56
CA LYS A 340 16.95 -16.73 13.34
C LYS A 340 16.96 -17.98 14.22
N VAL A 341 17.99 -18.84 14.13
CA VAL A 341 18.06 -20.11 14.91
C VAL A 341 17.88 -19.89 16.42
N LYS A 342 18.60 -18.93 17.02
CA LYS A 342 18.52 -18.63 18.47
C LYS A 342 17.15 -18.08 18.86
N SER A 343 16.66 -17.06 18.15
CA SER A 343 15.37 -16.42 18.44
C SER A 343 14.19 -17.35 18.20
N TYR A 344 14.19 -18.15 17.13
CA TYR A 344 13.14 -19.13 16.84
C TYR A 344 13.14 -20.30 17.84
N LYS A 345 14.31 -20.75 18.32
CA LYS A 345 14.40 -21.75 19.40
C LYS A 345 13.71 -21.28 20.68
N THR A 346 13.87 -20.00 21.05
CA THR A 346 13.18 -19.41 22.21
C THR A 346 11.70 -19.17 21.92
N LEU A 347 11.37 -18.55 20.79
CA LEU A 347 10.00 -18.28 20.35
C LEU A 347 9.15 -19.56 20.35
N PHE A 348 9.57 -20.61 19.63
CA PHE A 348 8.74 -21.80 19.46
C PHE A 348 8.54 -22.59 20.76
N LYS A 349 9.46 -22.53 21.74
CA LYS A 349 9.22 -23.05 23.11
C LYS A 349 7.98 -22.38 23.74
N THR A 350 7.88 -21.04 23.67
CA THR A 350 6.68 -20.31 24.15
C THR A 350 5.40 -20.64 23.37
N LYS A 351 5.52 -21.29 22.21
CA LYS A 351 4.41 -21.69 21.32
C LYS A 351 4.18 -23.21 21.31
N GLY A 352 4.67 -23.91 22.33
CA GLY A 352 4.38 -25.32 22.60
C GLY A 352 5.39 -26.34 22.08
N MET A 353 6.49 -25.90 21.47
CA MET A 353 7.57 -26.80 21.05
C MET A 353 8.25 -27.44 22.28
N SER A 354 8.39 -28.77 22.27
CA SER A 354 9.05 -29.50 23.35
C SER A 354 10.54 -29.12 23.49
N LYS A 355 11.06 -29.12 24.73
CA LYS A 355 12.49 -28.88 25.04
C LYS A 355 13.44 -29.82 24.28
N LYS A 356 12.98 -31.02 23.88
CA LYS A 356 13.76 -32.04 23.15
C LYS A 356 13.91 -31.77 21.64
N VAL A 357 13.08 -30.89 21.06
CA VAL A 357 13.11 -30.54 19.62
C VAL A 357 14.36 -29.72 19.31
N LYS A 358 15.08 -30.09 18.25
CA LYS A 358 16.31 -29.40 17.82
C LYS A 358 15.96 -28.32 16.80
N VAL A 359 16.49 -27.11 16.97
CA VAL A 359 16.45 -26.06 15.94
C VAL A 359 17.85 -25.90 15.35
N LYS A 360 17.98 -25.99 14.03
CA LYS A 360 19.26 -25.94 13.29
C LYS A 360 19.18 -24.86 12.19
N LYS A 361 20.35 -24.41 11.69
CA LYS A 361 20.40 -23.64 10.44
C LYS A 361 19.87 -24.49 9.28
N ILE A 362 19.26 -23.83 8.28
CA ILE A 362 18.92 -24.44 6.98
C ILE A 362 20.20 -25.03 6.36
#